data_AF-A0A486XAV2-F1
#
_entry.id   AF-A0A486XAV2-F1
#
_cell.length_a   1.000
_cell.length_b   1.000
_cell.length_c   1.000
_cell.angle_alpha   90.00
_cell.angle_beta   90.00
_cell.angle_gamma   90.00
#
_symmetry.space_group_name_H-M   'P 1'
#
loop_
_entity.id
_entity.type
_entity.pdbx_description
1 polymer ?
#
loop_
_entity_poly.entity_id
_entity_poly.type
_entity_poly.pdbx_seq_one_letter_code
_entity_poly.pdbx_strand_id
1 'polypeptide(L)'
;MLISLTQNLTQTHALYLEWLAIEKAKSCQRFNLSNGNKGQKTHTPPPLKAACETMFEIADLLLSTLGYPIFEPLRKAQSATKKEMIFYCPRNGIQAQAIYTQDGMIVLKGSNFPYIEKSNAPNYRLRTIAQCDELIEKGILTLDKERCFFSKDFRFNSPSTAASLLILGNANGWTEFKTAEGKTLKEIYANETEALNE
;
A
#
# COMPACT_ATOMS: atom_id res chain seq x y z
N MET A 1 19.22 1.54 13.24
CA MET A 1 20.06 0.91 14.27
C MET A 1 19.33 1.06 15.59
N LEU A 2 18.86 -0.03 16.21
CA LEU A 2 18.33 0.02 17.58
C LEU A 2 19.49 -0.08 18.56
N ILE A 3 19.56 0.82 19.53
CA ILE A 3 20.61 0.86 20.54
C ILE A 3 19.93 0.71 21.90
N SER A 4 20.28 -0.33 22.65
CA SER A 4 19.80 -0.49 24.02
C SER A 4 20.69 0.30 24.98
N LEU A 5 20.07 1.18 25.77
CA LEU A 5 20.73 1.94 26.83
C LEU A 5 21.22 1.04 27.98
N THR A 6 20.63 -0.14 28.16
CA THR A 6 20.99 -1.07 29.25
C THR A 6 22.06 -2.07 28.86
N GLN A 7 22.61 -2.00 27.64
CA GLN A 7 23.61 -2.93 27.07
C GLN A 7 23.26 -4.43 27.20
N ASN A 8 22.00 -4.77 27.46
CA ASN A 8 21.56 -6.13 27.76
C ASN A 8 21.08 -6.92 26.52
N LEU A 9 21.39 -6.43 25.31
CA LEU A 9 20.98 -7.08 24.07
C LEU A 9 21.94 -8.22 23.72
N THR A 10 21.44 -9.45 23.87
CA THR A 10 22.14 -10.66 23.44
C THR A 10 21.84 -11.00 21.99
N GLN A 11 22.61 -11.92 21.40
CA GLN A 11 22.37 -12.44 20.05
C GLN A 11 20.95 -13.02 19.89
N THR A 12 20.39 -13.62 20.94
CA THR A 12 19.02 -14.16 20.93
C THR A 12 17.97 -13.06 20.74
N HIS A 13 18.16 -11.88 21.35
CA HIS A 13 17.27 -10.73 21.15
C HIS A 13 17.32 -10.25 19.70
N ALA A 14 18.52 -10.15 19.12
CA ALA A 14 18.69 -9.70 17.74
C ALA A 14 17.98 -10.64 16.75
N LEU A 15 18.17 -11.95 16.91
CA LEU A 15 17.52 -12.97 16.05
C LEU A 15 16.00 -12.95 16.20
N TYR A 16 15.49 -12.80 17.42
CA TYR A 16 14.04 -12.76 17.66
C TYR A 16 13.42 -11.48 17.08
N LEU A 17 14.04 -10.32 17.29
CA LEU A 17 13.58 -9.04 16.72
C LEU A 17 13.63 -9.03 15.20
N GLU A 18 14.67 -9.61 14.59
CA GLU A 18 14.75 -9.77 13.13
C GLU A 18 13.61 -10.64 12.61
N TRP A 19 13.37 -11.79 13.23
CA TRP A 19 12.27 -12.67 12.87
C TRP A 19 10.91 -11.94 12.98
N LEU A 20 10.66 -11.26 14.10
CA LEU A 20 9.42 -10.51 14.34
C LEU A 20 9.23 -9.38 13.32
N ALA A 21 10.29 -8.62 13.02
CA ALA A 21 10.27 -7.54 12.04
C ALA A 21 9.97 -8.06 10.62
N ILE A 22 10.58 -9.18 10.21
CA ILE A 22 10.32 -9.81 8.91
C ILE A 22 8.88 -10.31 8.83
N GLU A 23 8.38 -10.97 9.88
CA GLU A 23 7.01 -11.48 9.93
C GLU A 23 5.99 -10.34 9.84
N LYS A 24 6.16 -9.30 10.67
CA LYS A 24 5.29 -8.11 10.66
C LYS A 24 5.32 -7.38 9.33
N ALA A 25 6.51 -7.11 8.78
CA ALA A 25 6.63 -6.44 7.48
C ALA A 25 5.98 -7.24 6.34
N LYS A 26 6.12 -8.58 6.33
CA LYS A 26 5.44 -9.46 5.37
C LYS A 26 3.92 -9.40 5.51
N SER A 27 3.41 -9.37 6.74
CA SER A 27 1.96 -9.29 6.99
C SER A 27 1.35 -7.95 6.56
N CYS A 28 2.12 -6.86 6.67
CA CYS A 28 1.63 -5.51 6.36
C CYS A 28 1.67 -5.19 4.86
N GLN A 29 2.50 -5.90 4.08
CA GLN A 29 2.64 -5.78 2.62
C GLN A 29 2.89 -4.35 2.10
N ARG A 30 3.39 -3.46 2.96
CA ARG A 30 3.59 -2.04 2.63
C ARG A 30 4.87 -1.78 1.84
N PHE A 31 5.89 -2.61 2.02
CA PHE A 31 7.19 -2.49 1.37
C PHE A 31 7.62 -3.84 0.79
N ASN A 32 8.39 -3.80 -0.30
CA ASN A 32 9.07 -4.99 -0.80
C ASN A 32 10.30 -5.28 0.07
N LEU A 33 10.36 -6.48 0.64
CA LEU A 33 11.52 -6.91 1.41
C LEU A 33 12.61 -7.40 0.44
N SER A 34 13.81 -6.82 0.54
CA SER A 34 15.00 -7.31 -0.16
C SER A 34 15.55 -8.60 0.47
N ASN A 35 15.17 -8.90 1.71
CA ASN A 35 15.74 -10.00 2.48
C ASN A 35 14.96 -11.32 2.24
N GLY A 36 15.63 -12.29 1.60
CA GLY A 36 15.09 -13.63 1.30
C GLY A 36 15.16 -14.61 2.47
N ASN A 37 15.83 -14.27 3.57
CA ASN A 37 15.93 -15.15 4.74
C ASN A 37 14.68 -15.01 5.63
N LYS A 38 14.13 -16.11 6.15
CA LYS A 38 12.88 -16.10 6.94
C LYS A 38 13.07 -15.60 8.39
N GLY A 39 14.29 -15.15 8.75
CA GLY A 39 14.72 -15.04 10.14
C GLY A 39 14.80 -16.42 10.80
N GLN A 40 15.58 -16.53 11.87
CA GLN A 40 15.61 -17.76 12.68
C GLN A 40 14.71 -17.60 13.90
N LYS A 41 13.61 -18.34 13.94
CA LYS A 41 12.79 -18.44 15.15
C LYS A 41 13.53 -19.27 16.19
N THR A 42 14.35 -18.61 17.00
CA THR A 42 15.08 -19.24 18.11
C THR A 42 14.12 -19.53 19.26
N HIS A 43 14.35 -20.65 19.97
CA HIS A 43 13.61 -20.95 21.19
C HIS A 43 13.91 -19.87 22.23
N THR A 44 12.92 -19.01 22.47
CA THR A 44 13.08 -17.79 23.27
C THR A 44 12.23 -17.90 24.53
N PRO A 45 12.80 -17.77 25.74
CA PRO A 45 12.04 -17.80 26.98
C PRO A 45 10.98 -16.70 27.03
N PRO A 46 9.83 -16.91 27.71
CA PRO A 46 8.74 -15.92 27.77
C PRO A 46 9.16 -14.51 28.23
N PRO A 47 10.05 -14.33 29.24
CA PRO A 47 10.51 -13.00 29.64
C PRO A 47 11.28 -12.26 28.54
N LEU A 48 12.11 -12.98 27.78
CA LEU A 48 12.89 -12.41 26.68
C LEU A 48 11.97 -12.01 25.52
N LYS A 49 10.97 -12.84 25.24
CA LYS A 49 9.94 -12.56 24.22
C LYS A 49 9.19 -11.26 24.55
N ALA A 50 8.69 -11.13 25.77
CA ALA A 50 7.97 -9.92 26.22
C ALA A 50 8.84 -8.66 26.08
N ALA A 51 10.12 -8.73 26.49
CA ALA A 51 11.06 -7.62 26.33
C ALA A 51 11.26 -7.24 24.86
N CYS A 52 11.39 -8.21 23.96
CA CYS A 52 11.51 -7.95 22.53
C CYS A 52 10.25 -7.35 21.91
N GLU A 53 9.06 -7.79 22.33
CA GLU A 53 7.79 -7.22 21.87
C GLU A 53 7.68 -5.74 22.25
N THR A 54 7.99 -5.38 23.50
CA THR A 54 8.01 -3.98 23.94
C THR A 54 9.05 -3.15 23.16
N MET A 55 10.26 -3.69 22.95
CA MET A 55 11.27 -3.00 22.14
C MET A 55 10.81 -2.78 20.70
N PHE A 56 10.11 -3.76 20.12
CA PHE A 56 9.55 -3.67 18.78
C PHE A 56 8.45 -2.61 18.69
N GLU A 57 7.54 -2.54 19.66
CA GLU A 57 6.49 -1.51 19.72
C GLU A 57 7.08 -0.09 19.77
N ILE A 58 8.10 0.12 20.60
CA ILE A 58 8.80 1.41 20.67
C ILE A 58 9.46 1.73 19.33
N ALA A 59 10.12 0.74 18.71
CA ALA A 59 10.75 0.92 17.40
C ALA A 59 9.73 1.30 16.32
N ASP A 60 8.60 0.60 16.26
CA ASP A 60 7.53 0.85 15.30
C ASP A 60 6.93 2.24 15.48
N LEU A 61 6.69 2.65 16.73
CA LEU A 61 6.22 4.00 17.05
C LEU A 61 7.22 5.05 16.56
N LEU A 62 8.51 4.91 16.90
CA LEU A 62 9.54 5.86 16.48
C LEU A 62 9.68 5.94 14.96
N LEU A 63 9.71 4.79 14.27
CA LEU A 63 9.79 4.73 12.82
C LEU A 63 8.58 5.41 12.17
N SER A 64 7.38 5.15 12.67
CA SER A 64 6.15 5.80 12.21
C SER A 64 6.19 7.32 12.43
N THR A 65 6.66 7.81 13.58
CA THR A 65 6.81 9.26 13.83
C THR A 65 7.83 9.93 12.91
N LEU A 66 8.84 9.18 12.45
CA LEU A 66 9.83 9.64 11.47
C LEU A 66 9.35 9.56 10.01
N GLY A 67 8.10 9.15 9.78
CA GLY A 67 7.53 9.00 8.44
C GLY A 67 7.81 7.66 7.76
N TYR A 68 8.30 6.66 8.51
CA TYR A 68 8.57 5.30 8.02
C TYR A 68 7.69 4.25 8.72
N PRO A 69 6.37 4.24 8.50
CA PRO A 69 5.44 3.28 9.11
C PRO A 69 5.54 1.87 8.48
N ILE A 70 6.70 1.22 8.63
CA ILE A 70 7.07 -0.05 7.98
C ILE A 70 6.18 -1.21 8.41
N PHE A 71 5.77 -1.23 9.69
CA PHE A 71 5.01 -2.32 10.30
C PHE A 71 3.52 -1.99 10.49
N GLU A 72 3.07 -0.89 9.90
CA GLU A 72 1.64 -0.60 9.81
C GLU A 72 1.08 -1.18 8.50
N PRO A 73 -0.04 -1.92 8.56
CA PRO A 73 -0.67 -2.47 7.36
C PRO A 73 -1.17 -1.36 6.44
N LEU A 74 -1.13 -1.62 5.12
CA LEU A 74 -1.67 -0.72 4.09
C LEU A 74 -3.12 -0.30 4.37
N ARG A 75 -3.89 -1.25 4.91
CA ARG A 75 -5.22 -1.04 5.46
C ARG A 75 -5.13 -1.33 6.94
N LYS A 76 -5.21 -0.30 7.80
CA LYS A 76 -5.57 -0.56 9.19
C LYS A 76 -6.94 -1.21 9.10
N ALA A 77 -7.10 -2.42 9.63
CA ALA A 77 -8.41 -2.95 9.97
C ALA A 77 -8.96 -2.02 11.06
N GLN A 78 -9.40 -0.83 10.66
CA GLN A 78 -9.97 0.13 11.58
C GLN A 78 -11.26 -0.51 12.07
N SER A 79 -11.39 -0.48 13.39
CA SER A 79 -12.59 -0.81 14.14
C SER A 79 -13.86 -0.45 13.35
N ALA A 80 -14.88 -1.29 13.48
CA ALA A 80 -16.15 -1.31 12.74
C ALA A 80 -17.00 0.00 12.71
N THR A 81 -16.43 1.15 13.05
CA THR A 81 -17.09 2.44 13.23
C THR A 81 -16.80 3.49 12.15
N LYS A 82 -15.73 3.39 11.34
CA LYS A 82 -15.56 4.24 10.14
C LYS A 82 -15.67 3.39 8.87
N LYS A 83 -16.79 3.55 8.14
CA LYS A 83 -16.89 3.04 6.76
C LYS A 83 -15.81 3.73 5.93
N GLU A 84 -14.81 2.97 5.50
CA GLU A 84 -13.83 3.45 4.53
C GLU A 84 -14.56 3.87 3.26
N MET A 85 -14.35 5.12 2.85
CA MET A 85 -15.03 5.65 1.68
C MET A 85 -14.38 5.08 0.41
N ILE A 86 -15.17 4.31 -0.33
CA ILE A 86 -14.73 3.67 -1.57
C ILE A 86 -14.97 4.62 -2.74
N PHE A 87 -13.92 4.79 -3.54
CA PHE A 87 -13.95 5.50 -4.80
C PHE A 87 -13.87 4.55 -5.98
N TYR A 88 -14.45 4.97 -7.09
CA TYR A 88 -14.53 4.26 -8.35
C TYR A 88 -13.97 5.15 -9.46
N CYS A 89 -13.37 4.54 -10.48
CA CYS A 89 -12.99 5.25 -11.71
C CYS A 89 -14.03 4.95 -12.80
N PRO A 90 -14.98 5.86 -13.10
CA PRO A 90 -16.17 5.58 -13.92
C PRO A 90 -15.89 5.64 -15.43
N ARG A 91 -14.67 5.34 -15.88
CA ARG A 91 -14.32 5.32 -17.30
C ARG A 91 -14.76 4.00 -17.93
N ASN A 92 -15.12 4.06 -19.21
CA ASN A 92 -15.61 2.89 -19.95
C ASN A 92 -14.64 1.73 -19.86
N GLY A 93 -15.16 0.58 -19.43
CA GLY A 93 -14.40 -0.65 -19.31
C GLY A 93 -13.48 -0.74 -18.09
N ILE A 94 -13.43 0.26 -17.20
CA ILE A 94 -12.69 0.19 -15.93
C ILE A 94 -13.65 -0.22 -14.81
N GLN A 95 -13.26 -1.24 -14.05
CA GLN A 95 -13.96 -1.68 -12.85
C GLN A 95 -12.95 -1.70 -11.70
N ALA A 96 -12.61 -0.52 -11.21
CA ALA A 96 -11.65 -0.35 -10.15
C ALA A 96 -12.29 0.28 -8.92
N GLN A 97 -11.99 -0.29 -7.76
CA GLN A 97 -12.33 0.25 -6.45
C GLN A 97 -11.05 0.69 -5.78
N ALA A 98 -11.08 1.85 -5.15
CA ALA A 98 -9.90 2.42 -4.53
C ALA A 98 -10.25 3.21 -3.27
N ILE A 99 -9.29 3.30 -2.36
CA ILE A 99 -9.39 4.03 -1.10
C ILE A 99 -8.29 5.09 -1.10
N TYR A 100 -8.67 6.32 -0.77
CA TYR A 100 -7.71 7.39 -0.56
C TYR A 100 -7.27 7.40 0.91
N THR A 101 -5.95 7.41 1.11
CA THR A 101 -5.33 7.48 2.44
C THR A 101 -4.33 8.65 2.45
N GLN A 102 -3.87 9.05 3.64
CA GLN A 102 -2.82 10.08 3.77
C GLN A 102 -1.53 9.73 3.01
N ASP A 103 -1.37 8.43 2.77
CA ASP A 103 -0.24 7.78 2.14
C ASP A 103 -0.36 7.68 0.60
N GLY A 104 -1.52 7.98 0.03
CA GLY A 104 -1.77 7.93 -1.40
C GLY A 104 -3.06 7.21 -1.75
N MET A 105 -3.06 6.51 -2.89
CA MET A 105 -4.26 5.84 -3.40
C MET A 105 -4.05 4.33 -3.40
N ILE A 106 -4.90 3.59 -2.69
CA ILE A 106 -4.86 2.13 -2.65
C ILE A 106 -5.93 1.61 -3.60
N VAL A 107 -5.52 0.91 -4.67
CA VAL A 107 -6.43 0.19 -5.55
C VAL A 107 -6.64 -1.21 -4.99
N LEU A 108 -7.90 -1.60 -4.81
CA LEU A 108 -8.28 -2.84 -4.14
C LEU A 108 -8.07 -4.05 -5.04
N LYS A 109 -7.73 -5.19 -4.43
CA LYS A 109 -7.71 -6.50 -5.06
C LYS A 109 -9.01 -6.77 -5.83
N GLY A 110 -8.89 -7.37 -7.01
CA GLY A 110 -10.02 -7.67 -7.90
C GLY A 110 -10.46 -6.50 -8.78
N SER A 111 -9.94 -5.28 -8.52
CA SER A 111 -10.05 -4.18 -9.47
C SER A 111 -9.44 -4.58 -10.80
N ASN A 112 -10.04 -4.12 -11.90
CA ASN A 112 -9.60 -4.48 -13.23
C ASN A 112 -9.84 -3.36 -14.24
N PHE A 113 -9.03 -3.36 -15.30
CA PHE A 113 -9.04 -2.33 -16.34
C PHE A 113 -8.60 -2.91 -17.70
N PRO A 114 -8.99 -2.29 -18.82
CA PRO A 114 -8.57 -2.75 -20.15
C PRO A 114 -7.05 -2.57 -20.32
N TYR A 115 -6.40 -3.57 -20.90
CA TYR A 115 -4.98 -3.54 -21.23
C TYR A 115 -4.79 -3.51 -22.75
N ILE A 116 -3.81 -2.72 -23.20
CA ILE A 116 -3.42 -2.62 -24.60
C ILE A 116 -1.93 -2.91 -24.67
N GLU A 117 -1.54 -3.84 -25.53
CA GLU A 117 -0.14 -4.14 -25.76
C GLU A 117 0.62 -2.93 -26.31
N LYS A 118 1.90 -2.85 -25.96
CA LYS A 118 2.81 -1.78 -26.40
C LYS A 118 2.86 -1.60 -27.92
N SER A 119 2.73 -2.69 -28.68
CA SER A 119 2.70 -2.73 -30.14
C SER A 119 1.52 -1.96 -30.76
N ASN A 120 0.38 -1.94 -30.06
CA ASN A 120 -0.88 -1.36 -30.54
C ASN A 120 -1.19 -0.01 -29.88
N ALA A 121 -0.30 0.49 -29.02
CA ALA A 121 -0.53 1.68 -28.24
C ALA A 121 0.14 2.93 -28.83
N PRO A 122 -0.53 4.10 -28.79
CA PRO A 122 0.08 5.35 -29.21
C PRO A 122 1.22 5.78 -28.25
N ASN A 123 2.21 6.49 -28.78
CA ASN A 123 3.45 6.83 -28.08
C ASN A 123 3.27 7.44 -26.67
N TYR A 124 2.25 8.27 -26.48
CA TYR A 124 1.99 8.93 -25.19
C TYR A 124 1.54 7.95 -24.07
N ARG A 125 1.14 6.71 -24.41
CA ARG A 125 0.74 5.67 -23.46
C ARG A 125 1.86 4.70 -23.11
N LEU A 126 2.95 4.69 -23.86
CA LEU A 126 4.02 3.68 -23.74
C LEU A 126 4.64 3.65 -22.33
N ARG A 127 4.77 4.80 -21.67
CA ARG A 127 5.30 4.88 -20.30
C ARG A 127 4.39 4.15 -19.31
N THR A 128 3.08 4.37 -19.40
CA THR A 128 2.10 3.76 -18.50
C THR A 128 1.97 2.27 -18.76
N ILE A 129 2.05 1.86 -20.02
CA ILE A 129 2.05 0.43 -20.39
C ILE A 129 3.29 -0.26 -19.85
N ALA A 130 4.48 0.34 -19.98
CA ALA A 130 5.70 -0.21 -19.39
C ALA A 130 5.59 -0.37 -17.86
N GLN A 131 4.92 0.57 -17.18
CA GLN A 131 4.63 0.43 -15.74
C GLN A 131 3.67 -0.72 -15.45
N CYS A 132 2.65 -0.92 -16.28
CA CYS A 132 1.77 -2.09 -16.17
C CYS A 132 2.55 -3.39 -16.35
N ASP A 133 3.42 -3.47 -17.37
CA ASP A 133 4.24 -4.65 -17.65
C ASP A 133 5.14 -5.00 -16.45
N GLU A 134 5.77 -3.99 -15.85
CA GLU A 134 6.57 -4.15 -14.63
C GLU A 134 5.73 -4.67 -13.45
N LEU A 135 4.48 -4.22 -13.30
CA LEU A 135 3.57 -4.71 -12.25
C LEU A 135 3.05 -6.12 -12.53
N ILE A 136 2.92 -6.51 -13.81
CA ILE A 136 2.60 -7.88 -14.22
C ILE A 136 3.78 -8.81 -13.87
N GLU A 137 5.01 -8.40 -14.21
CA GLU A 137 6.23 -9.15 -13.89
C GLU A 137 6.40 -9.36 -12.37
N LYS A 138 6.06 -8.33 -11.57
CA LYS A 138 6.05 -8.41 -10.10
C LYS A 138 4.88 -9.23 -9.51
N GLY A 139 3.98 -9.75 -10.34
CA GLY A 139 2.80 -10.51 -9.92
C GLY A 139 1.75 -9.68 -9.17
N ILE A 140 1.82 -8.35 -9.26
CA ILE A 140 0.83 -7.42 -8.68
C ILE A 140 -0.40 -7.34 -9.57
N LEU A 141 -0.17 -7.39 -10.88
CA LEU A 141 -1.21 -7.50 -11.89
C LEU A 141 -1.17 -8.88 -12.53
N THR A 142 -2.34 -9.39 -12.91
CA THR A 142 -2.48 -10.57 -13.77
C THR A 142 -3.21 -10.18 -15.04
N LEU A 143 -2.64 -10.55 -16.19
CA LEU A 143 -3.25 -10.32 -17.49
C LEU A 143 -4.15 -11.51 -17.85
N ASP A 144 -5.42 -11.24 -18.15
CA ASP A 144 -6.34 -12.18 -18.76
C ASP A 144 -6.91 -11.55 -20.03
N LYS A 145 -6.48 -12.06 -21.18
CA LYS A 145 -6.77 -11.53 -22.53
C LYS A 145 -6.40 -10.04 -22.63
N GLU A 146 -7.39 -9.17 -22.75
CA GLU A 146 -7.23 -7.71 -22.92
C GLU A 146 -7.56 -6.96 -21.61
N ARG A 147 -7.47 -7.63 -20.45
CA ARG A 147 -7.78 -7.03 -19.15
C ARG A 147 -6.72 -7.38 -18.11
N CYS A 148 -6.33 -6.37 -17.33
CA CYS A 148 -5.49 -6.55 -16.17
C CYS A 148 -6.32 -6.58 -14.89
N PHE A 149 -5.96 -7.46 -13.97
CA PHE A 149 -6.59 -7.62 -12.66
C PHE A 149 -5.55 -7.40 -11.55
N PHE A 150 -5.92 -6.67 -10.50
CA PHE A 150 -5.10 -6.52 -9.30
C PHE A 150 -5.19 -7.80 -8.45
N SER A 151 -4.07 -8.50 -8.29
CA SER A 151 -3.99 -9.76 -7.51
C SER A 151 -4.02 -9.52 -5.99
N LYS A 152 -3.63 -8.31 -5.57
CA LYS A 152 -3.60 -7.82 -4.19
C LYS A 152 -3.86 -6.30 -4.17
N ASP A 153 -4.13 -5.77 -2.98
CA ASP A 153 -4.23 -4.33 -2.78
C ASP A 153 -2.88 -3.68 -3.14
N PHE A 154 -2.92 -2.63 -3.95
CA PHE A 154 -1.72 -1.96 -4.40
C PHE A 154 -1.80 -0.45 -4.15
N ARG A 155 -0.79 0.06 -3.45
CA ARG A 155 -0.67 1.49 -3.15
C ARG A 155 0.10 2.21 -4.24
N PHE A 156 -0.51 3.26 -4.75
CA PHE A 156 0.12 4.30 -5.54
C PHE A 156 0.45 5.51 -4.66
N ASN A 157 1.56 6.16 -4.96
CA ASN A 157 2.01 7.37 -4.25
C ASN A 157 1.09 8.58 -4.44
N SER A 158 0.20 8.55 -5.44
CA SER A 158 -0.80 9.61 -5.65
C SER A 158 -2.05 9.07 -6.35
N PRO A 159 -3.21 9.75 -6.20
CA PRO A 159 -4.41 9.46 -6.98
C PRO A 159 -4.17 9.53 -8.49
N SER A 160 -3.39 10.52 -8.95
CA SER A 160 -3.13 10.68 -10.39
C SER A 160 -2.30 9.55 -10.97
N THR A 161 -1.35 9.00 -10.22
CA THR A 161 -0.60 7.80 -10.66
C THR A 161 -1.53 6.60 -10.80
N ALA A 162 -2.43 6.38 -9.83
CA ALA A 162 -3.42 5.30 -9.90
C ALA A 162 -4.36 5.45 -11.10
N ALA A 163 -4.95 6.64 -11.27
CA ALA A 163 -5.86 6.93 -12.38
C ALA A 163 -5.16 6.80 -13.74
N SER A 164 -3.93 7.30 -13.84
CA SER A 164 -3.14 7.23 -15.07
C SER A 164 -2.91 5.78 -15.48
N LEU A 165 -2.58 4.91 -14.52
CA LEU A 165 -2.38 3.49 -14.76
C LEU A 165 -3.68 2.79 -15.22
N LEU A 166 -4.78 3.01 -14.50
CA LEU A 166 -6.07 2.42 -14.84
C LEU A 166 -6.57 2.83 -16.24
N ILE A 167 -6.36 4.09 -16.62
CA ILE A 167 -6.79 4.66 -17.91
C ILE A 167 -5.76 4.38 -19.03
N LEU A 168 -4.56 3.91 -18.67
CA LEU A 168 -3.41 3.82 -19.57
C LEU A 168 -3.11 5.15 -20.26
N GLY A 169 -3.04 6.24 -19.51
CA GLY A 169 -2.86 7.58 -20.07
C GLY A 169 -2.62 8.64 -19.02
N ASN A 170 -2.58 9.91 -19.42
CA ASN A 170 -2.50 11.01 -18.47
C ASN A 170 -3.89 11.27 -17.88
N ALA A 171 -3.99 11.28 -16.55
CA ALA A 171 -5.25 11.44 -15.85
C ALA A 171 -5.06 12.21 -14.53
N ASN A 172 -6.04 13.07 -14.22
CA ASN A 172 -6.08 13.76 -12.93
C ASN A 172 -6.90 12.92 -11.94
N GLY A 173 -6.21 12.25 -11.01
CA GLY A 173 -6.86 11.35 -10.06
C GLY A 173 -7.85 12.04 -9.13
N TRP A 174 -7.69 13.34 -8.88
CA TRP A 174 -8.62 14.10 -8.04
C TRP A 174 -10.01 14.26 -8.65
N THR A 175 -10.13 14.15 -9.98
CA THR A 175 -11.41 14.28 -10.70
C THR A 175 -11.91 12.95 -11.25
N GLU A 176 -11.00 12.01 -11.53
CA GLU A 176 -11.34 10.69 -12.08
C GLU A 176 -11.91 9.74 -11.02
N PHE A 177 -11.46 9.83 -9.77
CA PHE A 177 -12.02 9.02 -8.69
C PHE A 177 -13.27 9.66 -8.12
N LYS A 178 -14.37 8.90 -8.11
CA LYS A 178 -15.69 9.34 -7.64
C LYS A 178 -16.30 8.36 -6.65
N THR A 179 -17.08 8.86 -5.70
CA THR A 179 -17.89 8.01 -4.82
C THR A 179 -19.04 7.36 -5.60
N ALA A 180 -19.75 6.42 -4.96
CA ALA A 180 -20.97 5.85 -5.55
C ALA A 180 -22.06 6.91 -5.86
N GLU A 181 -22.03 8.05 -5.17
CA GLU A 181 -22.91 9.20 -5.40
C GLU A 181 -22.44 10.12 -6.54
N GLY A 182 -21.28 9.84 -7.15
CA GLY A 182 -20.72 10.63 -8.24
C GLY A 182 -19.91 11.86 -7.80
N LYS A 183 -19.71 12.08 -6.49
CA LYS A 183 -18.85 13.17 -5.98
C LYS A 183 -17.38 12.86 -6.19
N THR A 184 -16.61 13.83 -6.66
CA THR A 184 -15.18 13.64 -6.95
C THR A 184 -14.32 13.64 -5.68
N LEU A 185 -13.14 13.02 -5.75
CA LEU A 185 -12.15 13.08 -4.66
C LEU A 185 -11.83 14.54 -4.30
N LYS A 186 -11.71 15.43 -5.30
CA LYS A 186 -11.50 16.86 -5.09
C LYS A 186 -12.61 17.51 -4.27
N GLU A 187 -13.87 17.25 -4.60
CA GLU A 187 -15.02 17.83 -3.90
C GLU A 187 -15.09 17.39 -2.43
N ILE A 188 -14.85 16.10 -2.16
CA ILE A 188 -14.93 15.60 -0.79
C ILE A 188 -13.86 16.24 0.10
N TYR A 189 -12.61 16.26 -0.37
CA TYR A 189 -11.48 16.73 0.45
C TYR A 189 -11.29 18.26 0.42
N ALA A 190 -11.82 18.97 -0.59
CA ALA A 190 -11.90 20.43 -0.54
C ALA A 190 -12.86 20.88 0.57
N ASN A 191 -14.05 20.28 0.64
CA ASN A 191 -15.06 20.62 1.63
C ASN A 191 -14.63 20.24 3.07
N GLU A 192 -13.86 19.16 3.23
CA GLU A 192 -13.31 18.77 4.54
C GLU A 192 -12.29 19.80 5.06
N THR A 193 -11.56 20.47 4.16
CA THR A 193 -10.62 21.54 4.53
C THR A 193 -11.36 22.82 4.95
N GLU A 194 -12.53 23.09 4.38
CA GLU A 194 -13.38 24.23 4.77
C GLU A 194 -14.07 23.99 6.12
N ALA A 195 -14.56 22.77 6.39
CA ALA A 195 -15.22 22.42 7.65
C ALA A 195 -14.29 22.34 8.88
N LEU A 196 -12.97 22.32 8.69
CA LEU A 196 -11.96 22.37 9.76
C LEU A 196 -11.52 23.79 10.12
N ASN A 197 -11.93 24.79 9.32
CA ASN A 197 -11.58 26.20 9.50
C ASN A 197 -12.75 27.06 10.01
N GLU A 198 -13.88 26.44 10.39
CA GLU A 198 -15.01 27.02 11.13
C GLU A 198 -15.01 26.53 12.59
#